data_AF-A0A925MP42-F1
#
_entry.id   AF-A0A925MP42-F1
#
_cell.length_a   1.000
_cell.length_b   1.000
_cell.length_c   1.000
_cell.angle_alpha   90.00
_cell.angle_beta   90.00
_cell.angle_gamma   90.00
#
_symmetry.space_group_name_H-M   'P 1'
#
loop_
_entity.id
_entity.type
_entity.pdbx_description
1 polymer ?
#
loop_
_entity_poly.entity_id
_entity_poly.type
_entity_poly.pdbx_seq_one_letter_code
_entity_poly.pdbx_strand_id
1 'polypeptide(L)'
;LFFNPGKKIPGIPFIGDKIDIFDPSISKLYNFSIDIEDMRDQQCFVFKIRAKEDLSGGDRDNIVFDNITTWFNSKTMEIVARNYDLSFNTPFYDFDVHMEVRMTRIEGMLVPELLTYKGNWKVAFKKRERGIFTATLFDFEKN
;
A
#
# COMPACT_ATOMS: atom_id res chain seq x y z
N LEU A 1 -4.29 -6.68 5.85
CA LEU A 1 -3.29 -7.04 4.83
C LEU A 1 -2.97 -5.83 3.95
N PHE A 2 -3.96 -5.24 3.25
CA PHE A 2 -3.85 -3.90 2.63
C PHE A 2 -4.40 -2.74 3.49
N PHE A 3 -4.92 -3.05 4.68
CA PHE A 3 -5.62 -2.07 5.52
C PHE A 3 -4.98 -1.85 6.89
N ASN A 4 -3.94 -2.64 7.22
CA ASN A 4 -3.12 -2.49 8.42
C ASN A 4 -1.65 -2.50 8.01
N PRO A 5 -1.04 -1.32 7.78
CA PRO A 5 0.41 -1.19 7.72
C PRO A 5 1.02 -1.82 9.00
N GLY A 6 2.11 -2.58 8.88
CA GLY A 6 2.77 -3.26 10.01
C GLY A 6 2.33 -4.72 10.32
N LYS A 7 1.28 -5.26 9.69
CA LYS A 7 0.92 -6.69 9.88
C LYS A 7 1.66 -7.61 8.89
N LYS A 8 2.52 -8.50 9.39
CA LYS A 8 3.33 -9.46 8.60
C LYS A 8 2.49 -10.15 7.52
N ILE A 9 3.00 -10.15 6.28
CA ILE A 9 2.39 -10.86 5.15
C ILE A 9 3.01 -12.26 5.06
N PRO A 10 2.24 -13.35 5.29
CA PRO A 10 2.74 -14.70 5.09
C PRO A 10 3.03 -14.95 3.61
N GLY A 11 4.14 -15.62 3.32
CA GLY A 11 4.44 -16.12 1.96
C GLY A 11 5.34 -15.24 1.10
N ILE A 12 5.75 -14.05 1.56
CA ILE A 12 6.80 -13.27 0.87
C ILE A 12 8.07 -13.23 1.74
N PRO A 13 9.12 -13.99 1.37
CA PRO A 13 10.38 -14.02 2.12
C PRO A 13 10.96 -12.62 2.31
N PHE A 14 11.52 -12.35 3.49
CA PHE A 14 12.31 -11.14 3.82
C PHE A 14 11.55 -9.78 3.82
N ILE A 15 10.23 -9.77 3.66
CA ILE A 15 9.40 -8.54 3.74
C ILE A 15 8.84 -8.28 5.14
N GLY A 16 8.72 -9.32 5.98
CA GLY A 16 7.93 -9.29 7.22
C GLY A 16 8.25 -8.15 8.19
N ASP A 17 9.52 -7.77 8.35
CA ASP A 17 9.93 -6.72 9.30
C ASP A 17 10.03 -5.32 8.64
N LYS A 18 10.00 -5.25 7.30
CA LYS A 18 10.19 -4.01 6.51
C LYS A 18 8.89 -3.25 6.22
N ILE A 19 7.76 -3.82 6.62
CA ILE A 19 6.42 -3.29 6.37
C ILE A 19 5.88 -2.44 7.52
N ASP A 20 6.57 -2.39 8.65
CA ASP A 20 6.18 -1.57 9.79
C ASP A 20 6.70 -0.14 9.64
N ILE A 21 5.98 0.64 8.82
CA ILE A 21 6.31 2.03 8.50
C ILE A 21 6.27 2.97 9.71
N PHE A 22 5.64 2.55 10.82
CA PHE A 22 5.48 3.36 12.02
C PHE A 22 6.50 3.02 13.11
N ASP A 23 7.30 1.97 12.91
CA ASP A 23 8.45 1.71 13.77
C ASP A 23 9.40 2.94 13.78
N PRO A 24 9.88 3.41 14.93
CA PRO A 24 10.74 4.60 15.00
C PRO A 24 12.02 4.49 14.15
N SER A 25 12.56 3.28 13.97
CA SER A 25 13.77 3.04 13.17
C SER A 25 13.50 3.08 11.66
N ILE A 26 12.27 2.78 11.23
CA ILE A 26 11.84 2.77 9.84
C ILE A 26 11.22 4.11 9.43
N SER A 27 10.35 4.69 10.27
CA SER A 27 9.63 5.94 10.01
C SER A 27 10.54 7.11 9.66
N LYS A 28 11.76 7.16 10.21
CA LYS A 28 12.78 8.19 9.88
C LYS A 28 13.19 8.19 8.40
N LEU A 29 12.93 7.11 7.66
CA LEU A 29 13.23 6.95 6.23
C LEU A 29 12.11 7.49 5.32
N TYR A 30 11.02 8.00 5.91
CA TYR A 30 9.85 8.50 5.20
C TYR A 30 9.60 9.98 5.49
N ASN A 31 8.96 10.64 4.54
CA ASN A 31 8.31 11.93 4.67
C ASN A 31 6.80 11.70 4.82
N PHE A 32 6.20 12.32 5.84
CA PHE A 32 4.77 12.28 6.10
C PHE A 32 4.16 13.65 5.79
N SER A 33 3.02 13.67 5.12
CA SER A 33 2.29 14.90 4.84
C SER A 33 0.78 14.67 4.86
N ILE A 34 0.06 15.72 5.19
CA ILE A 34 -1.40 15.76 5.15
C ILE A 34 -1.84 16.95 4.31
N ASP A 35 -2.87 16.75 3.49
CA ASP A 35 -3.48 17.77 2.64
C ASP A 35 -5.00 17.60 2.63
N ILE A 36 -5.71 18.50 1.94
CA ILE A 36 -7.14 18.39 1.68
C ILE A 36 -7.36 18.36 0.17
N GLU A 37 -8.04 17.32 -0.31
CA GLU A 37 -8.42 17.18 -1.72
C GLU A 37 -9.88 16.74 -1.83
N ASP A 38 -10.55 17.10 -2.93
CA ASP A 38 -11.88 16.57 -3.24
C ASP A 38 -11.76 15.28 -4.04
N MET A 39 -12.44 14.22 -3.61
CA MET A 39 -12.50 12.93 -4.28
C MET A 39 -13.96 12.49 -4.41
N ARG A 40 -14.45 12.30 -5.65
CA ARG A 40 -15.84 11.86 -5.93
C ARG A 40 -16.89 12.71 -5.20
N ASP A 41 -16.77 14.03 -5.32
CA ASP A 41 -17.65 15.01 -4.67
C ASP A 41 -17.66 14.97 -3.13
N GLN A 42 -16.62 14.36 -2.54
CA GLN A 42 -16.41 14.31 -1.10
C GLN A 42 -15.05 14.93 -0.75
N GLN A 43 -15.04 15.88 0.16
CA GLN A 43 -13.81 16.40 0.72
C GLN A 43 -13.11 15.32 1.54
N CYS A 44 -11.81 15.15 1.30
CA CYS A 44 -10.99 14.15 1.97
C CYS A 44 -9.74 14.78 2.59
N PHE A 45 -9.35 14.30 3.76
CA PHE A 45 -7.98 14.45 4.25
C PHE A 45 -7.09 13.44 3.51
N VAL A 46 -6.01 13.91 2.92
CA VAL A 46 -5.09 13.09 2.13
C VAL A 46 -3.79 12.93 2.86
N PHE A 47 -3.57 11.74 3.42
CA PHE A 47 -2.35 11.39 4.12
C PHE A 47 -1.38 10.67 3.18
N LYS A 48 -0.21 11.26 2.96
CA LYS A 48 0.83 10.74 2.06
C LYS A 48 2.06 10.37 2.88
N ILE A 49 2.54 9.14 2.68
CA ILE A 49 3.76 8.58 3.26
C ILE A 49 4.68 8.27 2.09
N ARG A 50 5.83 8.92 1.99
CA ARG A 50 6.77 8.75 0.86
C ARG A 50 8.16 8.44 1.35
N ALA A 51 8.80 7.43 0.76
CA ALA A 51 10.22 7.19 1.02
C ALA A 51 11.01 8.45 0.67
N LYS A 52 12.01 8.78 1.48
CA LYS A 52 12.90 9.91 1.20
C LYS A 52 13.66 9.68 -0.11
N GLU A 53 13.96 10.76 -0.82
CA GLU A 53 14.65 10.70 -2.12
C GLU A 53 16.16 10.46 -1.96
N ASP A 54 16.73 10.89 -0.83
CA ASP A 54 18.16 10.87 -0.51
C ASP A 54 18.61 9.63 0.29
N LEU A 55 17.81 8.56 0.27
CA LEU A 55 18.13 7.31 0.98
C LEU A 55 19.37 6.64 0.41
N SER A 56 20.25 6.17 1.29
CA SER A 56 21.39 5.33 0.90
C SER A 56 20.90 3.95 0.40
N GLY A 57 21.78 3.21 -0.28
CA GLY A 57 21.46 1.83 -0.70
C GLY A 57 21.09 0.93 0.50
N GLY A 58 21.80 1.07 1.62
CA GLY A 58 21.49 0.32 2.85
C GLY A 58 20.17 0.74 3.49
N ASP A 59 19.77 2.01 3.39
CA ASP A 59 18.44 2.45 3.86
C ASP A 59 17.32 1.89 2.98
N ARG A 60 17.53 1.88 1.66
CA ARG A 60 16.60 1.29 0.69
C ARG A 60 16.38 -0.20 0.93
N ASP A 61 17.42 -0.92 1.36
CA ASP A 61 17.31 -2.33 1.73
C ASP A 61 16.41 -2.57 2.95
N ASN A 62 16.08 -1.54 3.75
CA ASN A 62 15.24 -1.67 4.94
C ASN A 62 13.75 -1.34 4.71
N ILE A 63 13.38 -0.85 3.53
CA ILE A 63 12.01 -0.43 3.22
C ILE A 63 11.46 -1.15 2.00
N VAL A 64 10.13 -1.21 1.90
CA VAL A 64 9.43 -1.77 0.74
C VAL A 64 8.37 -0.86 0.16
N PHE A 65 7.89 0.13 0.91
CA PHE A 65 6.93 1.12 0.43
C PHE A 65 7.68 2.30 -0.14
N ASP A 66 7.42 2.64 -1.39
CA ASP A 66 7.87 3.92 -1.96
C ASP A 66 6.86 5.02 -1.66
N ASN A 67 5.58 4.70 -1.77
CA ASN A 67 4.50 5.65 -1.52
C ASN A 67 3.24 4.93 -0.99
N ILE A 68 2.60 5.55 -0.01
CA ILE A 68 1.27 5.21 0.47
C ILE A 68 0.47 6.49 0.50
N THR A 69 -0.61 6.55 -0.27
CA THR A 69 -1.55 7.68 -0.22
C THR A 69 -2.90 7.19 0.24
N THR A 70 -3.44 7.77 1.31
CA THR A 70 -4.76 7.44 1.84
C THR A 70 -5.65 8.66 1.80
N TRP A 71 -6.84 8.51 1.22
CA TRP A 71 -7.90 9.50 1.28
C TRP A 71 -8.89 9.10 2.38
N PHE A 72 -9.00 9.94 3.40
CA PHE A 72 -9.98 9.79 4.47
C PHE A 72 -11.11 10.78 4.24
N ASN A 73 -12.36 10.32 4.23
CA ASN A 73 -13.53 11.21 4.17
C ASN A 73 -13.46 12.20 5.34
N SER A 74 -13.56 13.51 5.08
CA SER A 74 -13.34 14.54 6.12
C SER A 74 -14.42 14.58 7.20
N LYS A 75 -15.59 13.98 6.95
CA LYS A 75 -16.72 13.93 7.89
C LYS A 75 -16.75 12.63 8.69
N THR A 76 -16.47 11.49 8.06
CA THR A 76 -16.60 10.17 8.70
C THR A 76 -15.26 9.58 9.13
N MET A 77 -14.13 10.15 8.69
CA MET A 77 -12.76 9.65 8.88
C MET A 77 -12.53 8.24 8.31
N GLU A 78 -13.43 7.76 7.47
CA GLU A 78 -13.30 6.48 6.79
C GLU A 78 -12.37 6.58 5.60
N ILE A 79 -11.64 5.49 5.32
CA ILE A 79 -10.83 5.41 4.12
C ILE A 79 -11.76 5.33 2.91
N VAL A 80 -11.68 6.30 2.01
CA VAL A 80 -12.39 6.31 0.72
C VAL A 80 -11.58 5.55 -0.33
N ALA A 81 -10.27 5.78 -0.33
CA ALA A 81 -9.34 5.11 -1.23
C ALA A 81 -7.94 5.03 -0.62
N ARG A 82 -7.14 4.11 -1.14
CA ARG A 82 -5.73 4.01 -0.81
C ARG A 82 -4.92 3.50 -1.99
N ASN A 83 -3.80 4.17 -2.26
CA ASN A 83 -2.83 3.77 -3.26
C ASN A 83 -1.53 3.32 -2.58
N TYR A 84 -0.91 2.30 -3.17
CA TYR A 84 0.33 1.69 -2.73
C TYR A 84 1.30 1.56 -3.90
N ASP A 85 2.50 2.11 -3.70
CA ASP A 85 3.66 1.85 -4.54
C ASP A 85 4.70 1.11 -3.69
N LEU A 86 5.10 -0.05 -4.17
CA LEU A 86 5.89 -1.03 -3.46
C LEU A 86 7.03 -1.48 -4.37
N SER A 87 8.28 -1.28 -3.94
CA SER A 87 9.42 -1.83 -4.65
C SER A 87 10.48 -2.34 -3.70
N PHE A 88 11.25 -3.31 -4.19
CA PHE A 88 12.42 -3.83 -3.51
C PHE A 88 13.36 -4.43 -4.55
N ASN A 89 14.67 -4.21 -4.40
CA ASN A 89 15.64 -4.67 -5.37
C ASN A 89 16.91 -5.16 -4.68
N THR A 90 17.12 -6.47 -4.71
CA THR A 90 18.33 -7.13 -4.20
C THR A 90 18.87 -8.11 -5.25
N PRO A 91 20.13 -8.58 -5.13
CA PRO A 91 20.69 -9.53 -6.09
C PRO A 91 19.89 -10.84 -6.25
N PHE A 92 19.20 -11.27 -5.21
CA PHE A 92 18.47 -12.54 -5.18
C PHE A 92 16.96 -12.40 -5.39
N TYR A 93 16.43 -11.20 -5.22
CA TYR A 93 14.99 -10.95 -5.24
C TYR A 93 14.69 -9.49 -5.57
N ASP A 94 13.79 -9.27 -6.53
CA ASP A 94 13.27 -7.95 -6.85
C ASP A 94 11.76 -7.99 -7.12
N PHE A 95 11.07 -6.91 -6.78
CA PHE A 95 9.68 -6.66 -7.16
C PHE A 95 9.39 -5.18 -7.35
N ASP A 96 8.35 -4.91 -8.13
CA ASP A 96 7.74 -3.59 -8.32
C ASP A 96 6.23 -3.82 -8.50
N VAL A 97 5.46 -3.20 -7.62
CA VAL A 97 4.02 -3.38 -7.46
C VAL A 97 3.35 -2.03 -7.25
N HIS A 98 2.34 -1.77 -8.07
CA HIS A 98 1.41 -0.66 -7.94
C HIS A 98 0.01 -1.20 -7.66
N MET A 99 -0.66 -0.63 -6.66
CA MET A 99 -2.04 -0.98 -6.32
C MET A 99 -2.88 0.24 -6.01
N GLU A 100 -4.12 0.19 -6.45
CA GLU A 100 -5.15 1.18 -6.15
C GLU A 100 -6.34 0.47 -5.54
N VAL A 101 -6.79 0.95 -4.38
CA VAL A 101 -7.90 0.37 -3.64
C VAL A 101 -8.95 1.45 -3.42
N ARG A 102 -10.20 1.12 -3.73
CA ARG A 102 -11.35 1.96 -3.40
C ARG A 102 -12.26 1.23 -2.44
N MET A 103 -12.77 1.97 -1.49
CA MET A 103 -13.58 1.45 -0.40
C MET A 103 -15.03 1.90 -0.57
N THR A 104 -15.92 1.05 -0.10
CA THR A 104 -17.34 1.34 0.04
C THR A 104 -17.83 0.90 1.41
N ARG A 105 -18.95 1.48 1.85
CA ARG A 105 -19.60 1.11 3.10
C ARG A 105 -20.83 0.27 2.78
N ILE A 106 -20.87 -0.96 3.29
CA ILE A 106 -22.00 -1.87 3.15
C ILE A 106 -22.40 -2.38 4.53
N GLU A 107 -23.65 -2.16 4.90
CA GLU A 107 -24.24 -2.60 6.17
C GLU A 107 -23.39 -2.28 7.42
N GLY A 108 -22.73 -1.12 7.43
CA GLY A 108 -21.91 -0.68 8.55
C GLY A 108 -20.44 -1.11 8.49
N MET A 109 -20.05 -1.96 7.54
CA MET A 109 -18.67 -2.39 7.30
C MET A 109 -18.02 -1.60 6.17
N LEU A 110 -16.73 -1.27 6.34
CA LEU A 110 -15.92 -0.66 5.30
C LEU A 110 -15.17 -1.76 4.54
N VAL A 111 -15.49 -1.95 3.26
CA VAL A 111 -14.99 -3.05 2.41
C VAL A 111 -14.47 -2.51 1.08
N PRO A 112 -13.52 -3.19 0.41
CA PRO A 112 -13.05 -2.76 -0.91
C PRO A 112 -14.14 -2.99 -1.97
N GLU A 113 -14.46 -1.97 -2.77
CA GLU A 113 -15.33 -2.10 -3.97
C GLU A 113 -14.53 -2.37 -5.25
N LEU A 114 -13.31 -1.84 -5.32
CA LEU A 114 -12.40 -1.99 -6.45
C LEU A 114 -10.97 -2.14 -5.94
N LEU A 115 -10.25 -3.10 -6.51
CA LEU A 115 -8.82 -3.27 -6.37
C LEU A 115 -8.21 -3.38 -7.76
N THR A 116 -7.31 -2.47 -8.12
CA THR A 116 -6.43 -2.62 -9.28
C THR A 116 -5.05 -3.03 -8.78
N TYR A 117 -4.45 -4.01 -9.43
CA TYR A 117 -3.12 -4.51 -9.15
C TYR A 117 -2.31 -4.60 -10.43
N LYS A 118 -1.10 -4.06 -10.40
CA LYS A 118 -0.10 -4.23 -11.44
C LYS A 118 1.25 -4.47 -10.77
N GLY A 119 1.76 -5.69 -10.88
CA GLY A 119 2.98 -6.07 -10.19
C GLY A 119 3.83 -7.03 -10.98
N ASN A 120 5.11 -7.07 -10.63
CA ASN A 120 6.04 -8.07 -11.11
C ASN A 120 7.05 -8.44 -10.03
N TRP A 121 7.53 -9.67 -10.05
CA TRP A 121 8.51 -10.17 -9.11
C TRP A 121 9.46 -11.17 -9.78
N LYS A 122 10.67 -11.26 -9.25
CA LYS A 122 11.67 -12.23 -9.69
C LYS A 122 12.46 -12.70 -8.50
N VAL A 123 12.53 -14.03 -8.36
CA VAL A 123 13.39 -14.72 -7.40
C VAL A 123 14.55 -15.36 -8.18
N ALA A 124 15.74 -15.43 -7.57
CA ALA A 124 16.87 -16.14 -8.14
C ALA A 124 16.48 -17.54 -8.65
N PHE A 125 17.01 -17.92 -9.81
CA PHE A 125 16.73 -19.20 -10.48
C PHE A 125 15.28 -19.42 -10.95
N LYS A 126 14.40 -18.42 -10.82
CA LYS A 126 13.03 -18.45 -11.35
C LYS A 126 12.87 -17.42 -12.47
N LYS A 127 11.88 -17.66 -13.34
CA LYS A 127 11.49 -16.66 -14.35
C LYS A 127 10.80 -15.49 -13.64
N ARG A 128 10.85 -14.31 -14.25
CA ARG A 128 10.06 -13.16 -13.79
C ARG A 128 8.58 -13.47 -13.97
N GLU A 129 7.81 -13.20 -12.94
CA GLU A 129 6.35 -13.32 -12.94
C GLU A 129 5.73 -11.92 -12.95
N ARG A 130 4.54 -11.80 -13.55
CA ARG A 130 3.81 -10.55 -13.72
C ARG A 130 2.34 -10.83 -13.44
N GLY A 131 1.73 -10.00 -12.61
CA GLY A 131 0.31 -10.02 -12.31
C GLY A 131 -0.30 -8.68 -12.66
N ILE A 132 -1.36 -8.70 -13.47
CA ILE A 132 -2.15 -7.51 -13.77
C ILE A 132 -3.62 -7.92 -13.67
N PHE A 133 -4.35 -7.31 -12.76
CA PHE A 133 -5.77 -7.58 -12.62
C PHE A 133 -6.50 -6.38 -12.03
N THR A 134 -7.80 -6.36 -12.29
CA THR A 134 -8.76 -5.51 -11.61
C THR A 134 -9.83 -6.42 -11.02
N ALA A 135 -10.06 -6.29 -9.71
CA ALA A 135 -11.12 -6.99 -9.01
C ALA A 135 -12.18 -5.98 -8.58
N THR A 136 -13.41 -6.19 -9.04
CA THR A 136 -14.60 -5.48 -8.56
C THR A 136 -15.32 -6.42 -7.60
N LEU A 137 -15.60 -5.94 -6.39
CA LEU A 137 -16.27 -6.73 -5.37
C LEU A 137 -17.68 -6.17 -5.17
N PHE A 138 -18.67 -7.06 -5.18
CA PHE A 138 -20.11 -6.76 -5.07
C PHE A 138 -20.83 -7.95 -4.42
N ASP A 139 -22.14 -7.83 -4.17
CA ASP A 139 -22.98 -8.83 -3.48
C ASP A 139 -22.40 -9.30 -2.14
N PHE A 140 -22.07 -8.34 -1.28
CA PHE A 140 -21.62 -8.63 0.06
C PHE A 140 -22.80 -9.10 0.92
N GLU A 141 -22.76 -10.36 1.35
CA GLU A 141 -23.76 -10.95 2.26
C GLU A 141 -23.23 -11.02 3.69
N LYS A 142 -24.13 -10.83 4.65
CA LYS A 142 -23.85 -10.99 6.07
C LYS A 142 -24.13 -12.44 6.47
N ASN A 143 -23.09 -13.18 6.86
CA ASN A 143 -23.25 -14.50 7.50
C ASN A 143 -23.86 -14.36 8.90
#